data_AF-A0A7S4FTF7-F1
#
_entry.id   AF-A0A7S4FTF7-F1
#
_cell.length_a   1.000
_cell.length_b   1.000
_cell.length_c   1.000
_cell.angle_alpha   90.00
_cell.angle_beta   90.00
_cell.angle_gamma   90.00
#
_symmetry.space_group_name_H-M   'P 1'
#
loop_
_entity.id
_entity.type
_entity.pdbx_description
1 polymer ?
#
loop_
_entity_poly.entity_id
_entity_poly.type
_entity_poly.pdbx_seq_one_letter_code
_entity_poly.pdbx_strand_id
1 'polypeptide(L)'
;LESPSCSKPPAAEKPPPAPAAPAEEAPAPLPELKRPTLLNPPPAPEPKPVAPPPPPPKPQVLKSKPNRPSPPPEPKPQPAVQPKPAPAAQAPAEAPVLKPTPKAPQVKEASDAQPEPEAPPAMLAKPTRPTPPEKAPEVKEVEAEEPAKPVLLKKPAGPGQQKPEAESVVAQEEPAPAPAEPAPQLMARPAMKAPEPEPEPEEATLPTVESTVTKSRDNMYSGTQVTFCIGNEAGDLDSIVSALGMAYWSARKNKDAIVVPIAQFSRAEFQLRKDAVLAFQEAGFEMDDQDAPKCLTFWDEVEWDKVADSKVILVDHNKMSPEVEQRFAGRVSLIVDHHINEGAHSEAKRLIEEGIGSTCTLVSEILGNDIPQDLGVLLMSTVLLDTRYFDTDKRFKETDQRDFMAVEKLQALRFTPAAAMTRKNPQRAWYGRLMKARATKESLSPEAALRVDFKGISVQFHGRTKQIGFSSLSIDLAKLLENEQEFASFRAAVYKVVEAKSLDLLIGVLWTDSRDMDKGLIMGSNQVEGDEMVEHIEDCLQKYTETLSSSLMQTTMFQDQRIAEEGFGLKPLAAPFNKMPLFHGWYMRGLVTRKTLLPAIAECFEKAP
;
A
#
# COMPACT_ATOMS: atom_id res chain seq x y z
N LEU A 1 71.87 -12.59 15.98
CA LEU A 1 71.96 -13.48 14.82
C LEU A 1 71.01 -14.64 15.05
N GLU A 2 70.25 -15.01 14.02
CA GLU A 2 69.70 -16.36 13.75
C GLU A 2 68.88 -17.09 14.84
N SER A 3 67.58 -17.21 14.57
CA SER A 3 66.77 -18.42 14.84
C SER A 3 67.30 -19.61 14.00
N PRO A 4 66.88 -20.90 14.19
CA PRO A 4 65.76 -21.38 15.02
C PRO A 4 66.01 -22.69 15.81
N SER A 5 65.01 -23.15 16.58
CA SER A 5 64.62 -24.58 16.65
C SER A 5 63.23 -24.75 17.28
N CYS A 6 62.65 -25.96 17.22
CA CYS A 6 61.27 -26.27 17.61
C CYS A 6 61.19 -27.25 18.80
N SER A 7 60.22 -27.03 19.71
CA SER A 7 59.83 -27.98 20.77
C SER A 7 58.34 -27.82 21.10
N LYS A 8 57.61 -28.93 21.31
CA LYS A 8 56.20 -28.93 21.72
C LYS A 8 56.03 -28.78 23.25
N PRO A 9 55.03 -28.02 23.74
CA PRO A 9 54.47 -28.21 25.08
C PRO A 9 53.57 -29.47 25.15
N PRO A 10 53.27 -29.99 26.37
CA PRO A 10 52.56 -31.26 26.56
C PRO A 10 51.04 -31.20 26.30
N ALA A 11 50.41 -32.38 26.25
CA ALA A 11 48.96 -32.51 26.07
C ALA A 11 48.18 -32.12 27.33
N ALA A 12 47.01 -31.48 27.15
CA ALA A 12 46.06 -31.23 28.22
C ALA A 12 45.16 -32.45 28.47
N GLU A 13 44.84 -32.71 29.73
CA GLU A 13 43.87 -33.74 30.13
C GLU A 13 42.43 -33.32 29.76
N LYS A 14 41.58 -34.30 29.43
CA LYS A 14 40.14 -34.06 29.26
C LYS A 14 39.46 -34.03 30.64
N PRO A 15 38.51 -33.10 30.89
CA PRO A 15 37.63 -33.21 32.04
C PRO A 15 36.74 -34.47 31.93
N PRO A 16 36.31 -35.07 33.06
CA PRO A 16 35.43 -36.24 33.05
C PRO A 16 34.02 -35.88 32.53
N PRO A 17 33.29 -36.85 31.96
CA PRO A 17 31.91 -36.63 31.51
C PRO A 17 30.95 -36.42 32.69
N ALA A 18 29.94 -35.59 32.48
CA ALA A 18 28.86 -35.36 33.44
C ALA A 18 28.00 -36.63 33.65
N PRO A 19 27.37 -36.82 34.83
CA PRO A 19 26.51 -37.97 35.10
C PRO A 19 25.25 -37.96 34.23
N ALA A 20 24.78 -39.15 33.85
CA ALA A 20 23.57 -39.32 33.05
C ALA A 20 22.31 -38.95 33.85
N ALA A 21 21.38 -38.23 33.19
CA ALA A 21 20.04 -37.98 33.71
C ALA A 21 19.21 -39.29 33.73
N PRO A 22 18.22 -39.43 34.63
CA PRO A 22 17.27 -40.54 34.59
C PRO A 22 16.43 -40.48 33.31
N ALA A 23 16.04 -41.65 32.80
CA ALA A 23 15.15 -41.73 31.64
C ALA A 23 13.70 -41.39 32.05
N GLU A 24 13.12 -40.39 31.39
CA GLU A 24 11.67 -40.18 31.44
C GLU A 24 10.94 -41.23 30.57
N GLU A 25 9.78 -41.66 31.05
CA GLU A 25 8.96 -42.70 30.43
C GLU A 25 8.12 -42.09 29.29
N ALA A 26 8.27 -42.62 28.08
CA ALA A 26 7.60 -42.06 26.90
C ALA A 26 6.05 -42.25 27.00
N PRO A 27 5.25 -41.19 26.76
CA PRO A 27 3.80 -41.30 26.84
C PRO A 27 3.26 -42.24 25.74
N ALA A 28 2.30 -43.08 26.12
CA ALA A 28 1.72 -44.08 25.22
C ALA A 28 1.01 -43.43 24.00
N PRO A 29 1.08 -44.05 22.80
CA PRO A 29 0.46 -43.50 21.61
C PRO A 29 -1.07 -43.48 21.72
N LEU A 30 -1.67 -42.35 21.31
CA LEU A 30 -3.12 -42.20 21.20
C LEU A 30 -3.68 -43.12 20.09
N PRO A 31 -4.91 -43.63 20.24
CA PRO A 31 -5.48 -44.60 19.31
C PRO A 31 -5.80 -43.97 17.94
N GLU A 32 -5.54 -44.71 16.86
CA GLU A 32 -5.79 -44.26 15.50
C GLU A 32 -7.29 -43.99 15.23
N LEU A 33 -7.61 -42.78 14.78
CA LEU A 33 -8.89 -42.48 14.16
C LEU A 33 -8.97 -43.16 12.79
N LYS A 34 -9.76 -44.25 12.72
CA LYS A 34 -10.01 -44.99 11.48
C LYS A 34 -10.55 -44.06 10.39
N ARG A 35 -9.80 -43.94 9.28
CA ARG A 35 -10.28 -43.27 8.06
C ARG A 35 -11.50 -44.02 7.50
N PRO A 36 -12.49 -43.32 6.91
CA PRO A 36 -13.56 -43.98 6.16
C PRO A 36 -12.99 -44.78 4.98
N THR A 37 -13.49 -46.00 4.78
CA THR A 37 -13.11 -46.86 3.66
C THR A 37 -13.70 -46.33 2.35
N LEU A 38 -12.93 -45.52 1.63
CA LEU A 38 -13.21 -45.27 0.22
C LEU A 38 -13.02 -46.56 -0.57
N LEU A 39 -14.00 -46.87 -1.43
CA LEU A 39 -13.91 -48.00 -2.37
C LEU A 39 -12.77 -47.75 -3.36
N ASN A 40 -11.92 -48.75 -3.57
CA ASN A 40 -10.87 -48.68 -4.59
C ASN A 40 -11.51 -48.45 -5.98
N PRO A 41 -11.11 -47.41 -6.72
CA PRO A 41 -11.51 -47.27 -8.11
C PRO A 41 -10.92 -48.42 -8.96
N PRO A 42 -11.57 -48.81 -10.08
CA PRO A 42 -11.02 -49.81 -10.98
C PRO A 42 -9.69 -49.32 -11.60
N PRO A 43 -8.77 -50.23 -11.97
CA PRO A 43 -7.49 -49.86 -12.55
C PRO A 43 -7.68 -49.10 -13.86
N ALA A 44 -6.86 -48.07 -14.07
CA ALA A 44 -6.89 -47.24 -15.28
C ALA A 44 -6.54 -48.07 -16.53
N PRO A 45 -7.19 -47.81 -17.68
CA PRO A 45 -6.84 -48.49 -18.94
C PRO A 45 -5.45 -48.07 -19.42
N GLU A 46 -4.72 -49.01 -20.03
CA GLU A 46 -3.36 -48.78 -20.53
C GLU A 46 -3.29 -47.63 -21.56
N PRO A 47 -2.20 -46.84 -21.54
CA PRO A 47 -2.05 -45.71 -22.46
C PRO A 47 -1.88 -46.21 -23.90
N LYS A 48 -2.85 -45.87 -24.76
CA LYS A 48 -2.75 -46.12 -26.21
C LYS A 48 -1.54 -45.36 -26.77
N PRO A 49 -0.79 -45.94 -27.73
CA PRO A 49 0.40 -45.30 -28.29
C PRO A 49 0.04 -43.96 -28.93
N VAL A 50 0.73 -42.91 -28.48
CA VAL A 50 0.56 -41.55 -29.00
C VAL A 50 1.11 -41.49 -30.43
N ALA A 51 0.26 -41.10 -31.39
CA ALA A 51 0.71 -40.86 -32.76
C ALA A 51 1.71 -39.68 -32.78
N PRO A 52 2.81 -39.75 -33.55
CA PRO A 52 3.79 -38.67 -33.62
C PRO A 52 3.13 -37.39 -34.16
N PRO A 53 3.57 -36.20 -33.70
CA PRO A 53 3.00 -34.93 -34.14
C PRO A 53 3.21 -34.74 -35.66
N PRO A 54 2.27 -34.07 -36.36
CA PRO A 54 2.41 -33.81 -37.78
C PRO A 54 3.63 -32.92 -38.05
N PRO A 55 4.34 -33.12 -39.19
CA PRO A 55 5.49 -32.30 -39.54
C PRO A 55 5.07 -30.82 -39.72
N PRO A 56 5.98 -29.87 -39.43
CA PRO A 56 5.67 -28.44 -39.55
C PRO A 56 5.28 -28.07 -41.00
N PRO A 57 4.36 -27.11 -41.19
CA PRO A 57 3.91 -26.71 -42.51
C PRO A 57 5.08 -26.17 -43.34
N LYS A 58 5.20 -26.62 -44.59
CA LYS A 58 6.21 -26.11 -45.53
C LYS A 58 6.03 -24.59 -45.70
N PRO A 59 7.11 -23.80 -45.73
CA PRO A 59 7.02 -22.34 -45.84
C PRO A 59 6.31 -21.96 -47.15
N GLN A 60 5.19 -21.25 -47.04
CA GLN A 60 4.48 -20.73 -48.20
C GLN A 60 5.27 -19.56 -48.81
N VAL A 61 5.64 -19.66 -50.09
CA VAL A 61 6.33 -18.60 -50.81
C VAL A 61 5.34 -17.50 -51.18
N LEU A 62 5.03 -16.64 -50.20
CA LEU A 62 4.31 -15.39 -50.43
C LEU A 62 5.17 -14.46 -51.30
N LYS A 63 4.79 -14.32 -52.58
CA LYS A 63 5.37 -13.31 -53.50
C LYS A 63 4.83 -11.91 -53.19
N SER A 64 5.11 -11.40 -51.99
CA SER A 64 4.88 -9.99 -51.64
C SER A 64 5.89 -9.11 -52.38
N LYS A 65 5.39 -8.11 -53.11
CA LYS A 65 6.23 -7.08 -53.74
C LYS A 65 6.85 -6.20 -52.64
N PRO A 66 8.11 -5.75 -52.76
CA PRO A 66 8.70 -4.83 -51.80
C PRO A 66 8.02 -3.46 -51.91
N ASN A 67 7.08 -3.16 -51.00
CA ASN A 67 6.44 -1.86 -50.93
C ASN A 67 7.37 -0.88 -50.22
N ARG A 68 8.28 -0.25 -50.97
CA ARG A 68 9.31 0.67 -50.45
C ARG A 68 8.63 1.96 -49.96
N PRO A 69 8.76 2.35 -48.68
CA PRO A 69 8.32 3.68 -48.26
C PRO A 69 9.14 4.73 -49.00
N SER A 70 8.47 5.75 -49.54
CA SER A 70 9.14 6.89 -50.16
C SER A 70 9.99 7.63 -49.13
N PRO A 71 11.17 8.18 -49.50
CA PRO A 71 11.88 9.11 -48.62
C PRO A 71 11.01 10.35 -48.35
N PRO A 72 11.18 11.02 -47.20
CA PRO A 72 10.51 12.30 -46.95
C PRO A 72 10.93 13.33 -48.01
N PRO A 73 10.03 14.27 -48.40
CA PRO A 73 10.37 15.31 -49.36
C PRO A 73 11.45 16.23 -48.77
N GLU A 74 12.41 16.61 -49.61
CA GLU A 74 13.49 17.52 -49.22
C GLU A 74 12.93 18.88 -48.77
N PRO A 75 13.52 19.52 -47.74
CA PRO A 75 13.08 20.84 -47.30
C PRO A 75 13.34 21.86 -48.42
N LYS A 76 12.27 22.52 -48.89
CA LYS A 76 12.39 23.59 -49.89
C LYS A 76 13.33 24.69 -49.35
N PRO A 77 14.26 25.22 -50.17
CA PRO A 77 15.18 26.25 -49.72
C PRO A 77 14.39 27.50 -49.29
N GLN A 78 14.58 27.92 -48.04
CA GLN A 78 14.03 29.19 -47.56
C GLN A 78 14.78 30.35 -48.23
N PRO A 79 14.10 31.41 -48.70
CA PRO A 79 14.77 32.58 -49.24
C PRO A 79 15.56 33.29 -48.12
N ALA A 80 16.81 33.68 -48.40
CA ALA A 80 17.70 34.25 -47.42
C ALA A 80 17.17 35.58 -46.86
N VAL A 81 16.71 35.56 -45.61
CA VAL A 81 16.35 36.77 -44.86
C VAL A 81 17.63 37.49 -44.47
N GLN A 82 17.83 38.68 -45.04
CA GLN A 82 18.99 39.52 -44.73
C GLN A 82 18.94 39.98 -43.26
N PRO A 83 20.07 39.98 -42.53
CA PRO A 83 20.09 40.51 -41.16
C PRO A 83 19.81 42.01 -41.17
N LYS A 84 18.77 42.44 -40.47
CA LYS A 84 18.55 43.88 -40.21
C LYS A 84 19.69 44.42 -39.32
N PRO A 85 20.15 45.65 -39.55
CA PRO A 85 21.24 46.24 -38.77
C PRO A 85 20.85 46.44 -37.31
N ALA A 86 21.82 46.29 -36.41
CA ALA A 86 21.65 46.54 -34.99
C ALA A 86 21.36 48.03 -34.71
N PRO A 87 20.45 48.36 -33.76
CA PRO A 87 20.30 49.73 -33.28
C PRO A 87 21.58 50.18 -32.55
N ALA A 88 21.94 51.46 -32.71
CA ALA A 88 23.20 52.00 -32.20
C ALA A 88 23.25 52.07 -30.66
N ALA A 89 24.47 51.96 -30.12
CA ALA A 89 24.72 52.18 -28.69
C ALA A 89 24.37 53.61 -28.27
N GLN A 90 23.74 53.76 -27.10
CA GLN A 90 23.64 55.03 -26.39
C GLN A 90 24.58 55.01 -25.19
N ALA A 91 25.24 56.14 -24.95
CA ALA A 91 26.15 56.35 -23.82
C ALA A 91 25.35 56.43 -22.49
N PRO A 92 25.98 56.14 -21.32
CA PRO A 92 25.26 56.01 -20.07
C PRO A 92 24.71 57.35 -19.56
N ALA A 93 23.50 57.30 -18.98
CA ALA A 93 22.95 58.38 -18.18
C ALA A 93 23.57 58.42 -16.77
N GLU A 94 23.57 59.59 -16.14
CA GLU A 94 24.32 59.89 -14.92
C GLU A 94 23.72 59.25 -13.65
N ALA A 95 24.59 58.90 -12.69
CA ALA A 95 24.18 58.39 -11.39
C ALA A 95 23.88 59.54 -10.39
N PRO A 96 22.73 59.56 -9.71
CA PRO A 96 22.42 60.59 -8.70
C PRO A 96 23.23 60.37 -7.42
N VAL A 97 23.95 61.41 -6.98
CA VAL A 97 24.78 61.37 -5.77
C VAL A 97 23.94 61.41 -4.49
N LEU A 98 23.98 60.33 -3.71
CA LEU A 98 23.47 60.32 -2.33
C LEU A 98 24.52 60.93 -1.37
N LYS A 99 24.10 61.91 -0.58
CA LYS A 99 24.93 62.53 0.48
C LYS A 99 24.78 61.76 1.81
N PRO A 100 25.81 61.76 2.67
CA PRO A 100 25.79 61.00 3.91
C PRO A 100 25.07 61.73 5.06
N THR A 101 24.40 60.96 5.91
CA THR A 101 23.81 61.38 7.20
C THR A 101 24.05 60.27 8.25
N PRO A 102 24.04 60.58 9.57
CA PRO A 102 25.26 60.34 10.35
C PRO A 102 25.20 59.22 11.42
N LYS A 103 26.33 59.08 12.12
CA LYS A 103 26.66 58.14 13.19
C LYS A 103 25.54 57.90 14.23
N ALA A 104 25.43 56.65 14.67
CA ALA A 104 24.68 56.25 15.86
C ALA A 104 25.37 56.67 17.19
N PRO A 105 24.60 56.86 18.28
CA PRO A 105 25.10 56.77 19.65
C PRO A 105 25.13 55.30 20.15
N GLN A 106 25.89 55.03 21.21
CA GLN A 106 25.98 53.72 21.88
C GLN A 106 25.45 53.80 23.35
N VAL A 107 25.48 52.64 24.03
CA VAL A 107 25.40 52.41 25.51
C VAL A 107 24.03 52.74 26.14
N LYS A 108 23.30 51.80 26.77
CA LYS A 108 23.67 51.01 27.99
C LYS A 108 22.80 49.77 28.23
N GLU A 109 23.29 48.89 29.11
CA GLU A 109 22.60 47.73 29.71
C GLU A 109 21.76 48.13 30.94
N ALA A 110 20.72 47.34 31.30
CA ALA A 110 20.35 46.96 32.68
C ALA A 110 19.10 46.04 32.79
N SER A 111 19.26 44.91 33.50
CA SER A 111 18.34 44.19 34.43
C SER A 111 16.80 44.13 34.24
N ASP A 112 16.29 42.88 34.32
CA ASP A 112 15.12 42.36 35.07
C ASP A 112 13.82 43.18 35.27
N ALA A 113 12.70 42.61 34.77
CA ALA A 113 11.41 42.54 35.48
C ALA A 113 10.41 41.54 34.83
N GLN A 114 9.55 40.92 35.65
CA GLN A 114 8.32 40.17 35.33
C GLN A 114 7.27 40.46 36.43
N PRO A 115 5.95 40.20 36.25
CA PRO A 115 5.11 40.29 35.04
C PRO A 115 3.77 41.05 35.36
N GLU A 116 2.64 40.67 34.72
CA GLU A 116 1.23 41.06 34.97
C GLU A 116 0.72 42.44 34.43
N PRO A 117 -0.61 42.60 34.19
CA PRO A 117 -1.54 41.64 33.57
C PRO A 117 -2.48 42.22 32.46
N GLU A 118 -3.15 41.31 31.75
CA GLU A 118 -4.34 41.38 30.87
C GLU A 118 -4.90 42.69 30.26
N ALA A 119 -5.19 42.62 28.95
CA ALA A 119 -6.36 43.24 28.31
C ALA A 119 -6.86 42.36 27.13
N PRO A 120 -8.17 42.26 26.84
CA PRO A 120 -8.73 41.22 25.96
C PRO A 120 -8.68 41.56 24.45
N PRO A 121 -8.70 40.53 23.56
CA PRO A 121 -8.74 40.72 22.12
C PRO A 121 -10.09 41.25 21.62
N ALA A 122 -10.05 42.15 20.63
CA ALA A 122 -11.25 42.75 20.03
C ALA A 122 -12.00 41.76 19.12
N MET A 123 -13.33 41.82 19.14
CA MET A 123 -14.18 41.02 18.24
C MET A 123 -14.09 41.54 16.80
N LEU A 124 -13.55 40.70 15.90
CA LEU A 124 -13.66 40.91 14.45
C LEU A 124 -14.94 40.27 13.88
N ALA A 125 -15.51 40.92 12.87
CA ALA A 125 -16.85 40.62 12.37
C ALA A 125 -16.92 39.34 11.51
N LYS A 126 -18.11 38.72 11.49
CA LYS A 126 -18.40 37.55 10.63
C LYS A 126 -18.27 37.93 9.15
N PRO A 127 -17.54 37.16 8.31
CA PRO A 127 -17.55 37.37 6.86
C PRO A 127 -18.93 37.03 6.28
N THR A 128 -19.46 37.90 5.43
CA THR A 128 -20.75 37.71 4.76
C THR A 128 -20.65 36.73 3.60
N ARG A 129 -21.60 35.78 3.53
CA ARG A 129 -21.74 34.79 2.45
C ARG A 129 -21.89 35.46 1.08
N PRO A 130 -21.08 35.12 0.05
CA PRO A 130 -21.31 35.59 -1.31
C PRO A 130 -22.55 34.93 -1.92
N THR A 131 -23.30 35.69 -2.72
CA THR A 131 -24.42 35.19 -3.52
C THR A 131 -23.94 34.47 -4.78
N PRO A 132 -24.65 33.44 -5.27
CA PRO A 132 -24.30 32.74 -6.51
C PRO A 132 -24.54 33.63 -7.75
N PRO A 133 -23.75 33.46 -8.83
CA PRO A 133 -23.98 34.14 -10.10
C PRO A 133 -25.18 33.55 -10.88
N GLU A 134 -25.67 34.31 -11.86
CA GLU A 134 -26.84 33.97 -12.67
C GLU A 134 -26.60 32.86 -13.71
N LYS A 135 -27.70 32.34 -14.26
CA LYS A 135 -27.72 31.31 -15.31
C LYS A 135 -27.17 31.83 -16.65
N ALA A 136 -26.34 31.02 -17.29
CA ALA A 136 -26.06 31.06 -18.73
C ALA A 136 -26.28 29.64 -19.33
N PRO A 137 -26.41 29.48 -20.66
CA PRO A 137 -27.47 28.62 -21.20
C PRO A 137 -27.17 27.12 -21.32
N GLU A 138 -28.27 26.39 -21.40
CA GLU A 138 -28.41 24.95 -21.66
C GLU A 138 -27.79 24.55 -23.01
N VAL A 139 -26.76 23.69 -22.97
CA VAL A 139 -26.18 23.05 -24.16
C VAL A 139 -26.76 21.65 -24.28
N LYS A 140 -27.36 21.33 -25.43
CA LYS A 140 -27.94 20.01 -25.68
C LYS A 140 -26.86 18.95 -25.73
N GLU A 141 -27.01 17.89 -24.94
CA GLU A 141 -26.34 16.63 -25.21
C GLU A 141 -26.86 16.07 -26.54
N VAL A 142 -25.95 15.51 -27.34
CA VAL A 142 -26.28 14.81 -28.59
C VAL A 142 -26.13 13.32 -28.31
N GLU A 143 -27.21 12.56 -28.48
CA GLU A 143 -27.19 11.11 -28.34
C GLU A 143 -26.21 10.50 -29.34
N ALA A 144 -25.29 9.66 -28.85
CA ALA A 144 -24.40 8.87 -29.70
C ALA A 144 -25.11 7.56 -30.11
N GLU A 145 -25.06 7.22 -31.40
CA GLU A 145 -25.81 6.11 -31.98
C GLU A 145 -25.39 4.73 -31.42
N GLU A 146 -26.36 3.80 -31.30
CA GLU A 146 -26.08 2.39 -31.03
C GLU A 146 -25.30 1.74 -32.20
N PRO A 147 -24.17 1.06 -31.97
CA PRO A 147 -23.55 0.22 -32.99
C PRO A 147 -24.41 -1.03 -33.27
N ALA A 148 -24.54 -1.37 -34.55
CA ALA A 148 -25.54 -2.34 -35.04
C ALA A 148 -25.35 -3.79 -34.55
N LYS A 149 -26.47 -4.50 -34.42
CA LYS A 149 -26.58 -5.91 -34.01
C LYS A 149 -25.84 -6.85 -34.98
N PRO A 150 -25.04 -7.83 -34.49
CA PRO A 150 -24.39 -8.82 -35.34
C PRO A 150 -25.40 -9.83 -35.92
N VAL A 151 -25.21 -10.20 -37.19
CA VAL A 151 -26.10 -11.13 -37.91
C VAL A 151 -25.77 -12.58 -37.56
N LEU A 152 -26.75 -13.35 -37.08
CA LEU A 152 -26.58 -14.79 -36.86
C LEU A 152 -26.47 -15.56 -38.19
N LEU A 153 -25.39 -16.31 -38.36
CA LEU A 153 -25.29 -17.36 -39.38
C LEU A 153 -25.87 -18.68 -38.87
N LYS A 154 -26.58 -19.39 -39.76
CA LYS A 154 -27.42 -20.56 -39.44
C LYS A 154 -26.59 -21.84 -39.27
N LYS A 155 -27.10 -22.76 -38.43
CA LYS A 155 -26.85 -24.21 -38.52
C LYS A 155 -28.18 -24.98 -38.64
N PRO A 156 -28.18 -26.23 -39.15
CA PRO A 156 -29.37 -26.87 -39.71
C PRO A 156 -30.28 -27.56 -38.67
N ALA A 157 -31.46 -28.00 -39.14
CA ALA A 157 -32.59 -28.45 -38.33
C ALA A 157 -32.58 -29.94 -37.93
N GLY A 158 -33.29 -30.24 -36.85
CA GLY A 158 -33.90 -31.54 -36.53
C GLY A 158 -35.43 -31.37 -36.39
N PRO A 159 -36.26 -32.41 -36.62
CA PRO A 159 -37.68 -32.20 -36.93
C PRO A 159 -38.69 -32.41 -35.78
N GLY A 160 -39.60 -31.45 -35.63
CA GLY A 160 -41.05 -31.67 -35.47
C GLY A 160 -41.63 -32.10 -34.12
N GLN A 161 -42.57 -31.30 -33.60
CA GLN A 161 -44.00 -31.68 -33.47
C GLN A 161 -44.88 -30.42 -33.23
N GLN A 162 -46.19 -30.58 -33.02
CA GLN A 162 -47.22 -29.58 -33.39
C GLN A 162 -47.80 -28.71 -32.25
N LYS A 163 -48.39 -27.57 -32.65
CA LYS A 163 -49.22 -26.60 -31.87
C LYS A 163 -50.57 -27.22 -31.45
N PRO A 164 -51.23 -26.80 -30.35
CA PRO A 164 -52.14 -25.63 -30.31
C PRO A 164 -51.72 -24.61 -29.22
N GLU A 165 -51.99 -23.29 -29.27
CA GLU A 165 -53.25 -22.50 -29.37
C GLU A 165 -54.06 -22.42 -28.07
N ALA A 166 -54.51 -21.19 -27.75
CA ALA A 166 -55.13 -20.82 -26.46
C ALA A 166 -55.97 -19.53 -26.62
N GLU A 167 -57.13 -19.46 -25.94
CA GLU A 167 -58.01 -18.27 -25.88
C GLU A 167 -58.80 -18.18 -24.56
N SER A 168 -58.89 -16.96 -23.98
CA SER A 168 -59.94 -16.51 -23.02
C SER A 168 -60.02 -17.23 -21.64
N VAL A 169 -60.75 -16.79 -20.59
CA VAL A 169 -61.86 -15.81 -20.42
C VAL A 169 -61.61 -14.86 -19.21
N VAL A 170 -62.44 -13.82 -19.05
CA VAL A 170 -62.38 -12.71 -18.06
C VAL A 170 -63.14 -13.02 -16.75
N ALA A 171 -62.91 -12.24 -15.68
CA ALA A 171 -63.45 -12.38 -14.32
C ALA A 171 -64.71 -11.52 -14.00
N GLN A 172 -65.39 -11.79 -12.86
CA GLN A 172 -66.33 -10.88 -12.18
C GLN A 172 -66.59 -11.29 -10.69
N GLU A 173 -67.23 -10.40 -9.91
CA GLU A 173 -67.50 -10.48 -8.44
C GLU A 173 -68.96 -10.88 -8.12
N GLU A 174 -69.29 -11.25 -6.86
CA GLU A 174 -70.51 -10.83 -6.11
C GLU A 174 -70.52 -11.30 -4.60
N PRO A 175 -71.50 -10.93 -3.71
CA PRO A 175 -71.17 -10.51 -2.32
C PRO A 175 -71.83 -11.31 -1.15
N ALA A 176 -72.10 -10.64 0.00
CA ALA A 176 -72.29 -11.22 1.34
C ALA A 176 -73.74 -11.22 1.91
N PRO A 177 -74.07 -12.04 2.95
CA PRO A 177 -75.38 -12.10 3.62
C PRO A 177 -75.40 -11.79 5.15
N ALA A 178 -76.61 -11.63 5.72
CA ALA A 178 -76.93 -11.49 7.16
C ALA A 178 -78.46 -11.71 7.39
N PRO A 179 -79.04 -11.69 8.61
CA PRO A 179 -78.66 -12.36 9.88
C PRO A 179 -79.85 -13.13 10.56
N ALA A 180 -79.61 -13.90 11.64
CA ALA A 180 -80.66 -14.41 12.56
C ALA A 180 -80.12 -14.85 13.95
N GLU A 181 -80.98 -14.90 14.98
CA GLU A 181 -80.70 -15.23 16.41
C GLU A 181 -81.90 -15.99 17.04
N PRO A 182 -81.84 -16.55 18.28
CA PRO A 182 -80.69 -16.87 19.18
C PRO A 182 -80.63 -18.42 19.41
N ALA A 183 -80.61 -19.14 20.56
CA ALA A 183 -80.53 -19.00 22.04
C ALA A 183 -80.39 -20.44 22.67
N PRO A 184 -80.16 -20.68 23.98
CA PRO A 184 -79.44 -19.91 25.00
C PRO A 184 -78.40 -20.73 25.86
N GLN A 185 -77.41 -20.00 26.40
CA GLN A 185 -76.68 -20.21 27.69
C GLN A 185 -76.30 -21.62 28.23
N LEU A 186 -74.99 -21.79 28.52
CA LEU A 186 -74.50 -22.62 29.63
C LEU A 186 -73.32 -21.91 30.35
N MET A 187 -73.11 -22.20 31.64
CA MET A 187 -72.37 -21.36 32.59
C MET A 187 -70.87 -21.21 32.30
N ALA A 188 -70.33 -20.02 32.57
CA ALA A 188 -68.90 -19.71 32.42
C ALA A 188 -68.04 -20.30 33.55
N ARG A 189 -66.77 -20.56 33.23
CA ARG A 189 -65.66 -20.75 34.20
C ARG A 189 -64.72 -19.54 34.13
N PRO A 190 -64.04 -19.16 35.23
CA PRO A 190 -63.09 -18.06 35.22
C PRO A 190 -61.89 -18.38 34.33
N ALA A 191 -61.42 -17.41 33.55
CA ALA A 191 -60.24 -17.56 32.72
C ALA A 191 -58.97 -17.60 33.59
N MET A 192 -58.13 -18.60 33.37
CA MET A 192 -56.74 -18.54 33.84
C MET A 192 -55.97 -17.55 32.96
N LYS A 193 -55.17 -16.68 33.58
CA LYS A 193 -54.25 -15.79 32.86
C LYS A 193 -53.26 -16.67 32.09
N ALA A 194 -53.17 -16.47 30.78
CA ALA A 194 -52.13 -17.11 29.98
C ALA A 194 -50.74 -16.69 30.52
N PRO A 195 -49.73 -17.57 30.51
CA PRO A 195 -48.37 -17.16 30.81
C PRO A 195 -47.96 -16.09 29.80
N GLU A 196 -47.29 -15.04 30.28
CA GLU A 196 -46.60 -14.09 29.41
C GLU A 196 -45.46 -14.86 28.71
N PRO A 197 -45.19 -14.61 27.41
CA PRO A 197 -44.10 -15.29 26.73
C PRO A 197 -42.79 -14.95 27.42
N GLU A 198 -41.99 -15.97 27.73
CA GLU A 198 -40.63 -15.76 28.20
C GLU A 198 -39.85 -15.01 27.10
N PRO A 199 -38.98 -14.05 27.46
CA PRO A 199 -38.17 -13.35 26.47
C PRO A 199 -37.29 -14.37 25.74
N GLU A 200 -37.29 -14.32 24.40
CA GLU A 200 -36.37 -15.14 23.62
C GLU A 200 -34.92 -14.80 24.04
N PRO A 201 -34.03 -15.79 24.15
CA PRO A 201 -32.67 -15.57 24.58
C PRO A 201 -31.97 -14.63 23.59
N GLU A 202 -31.38 -13.54 24.08
CA GLU A 202 -30.56 -12.65 23.25
C GLU A 202 -29.47 -13.47 22.54
N GLU A 203 -29.52 -13.53 21.21
CA GLU A 203 -28.39 -14.06 20.43
C GLU A 203 -27.17 -13.21 20.77
N ALA A 204 -26.21 -13.82 21.48
CA ALA A 204 -25.01 -13.14 21.96
C ALA A 204 -24.15 -12.70 20.77
N THR A 205 -24.40 -11.48 20.30
CA THR A 205 -23.75 -10.87 19.13
C THR A 205 -22.24 -11.01 19.24
N LEU A 206 -21.60 -11.47 18.16
CA LEU A 206 -20.15 -11.57 18.10
C LEU A 206 -19.51 -10.21 18.44
N PRO A 207 -18.47 -10.17 19.28
CA PRO A 207 -17.76 -8.92 19.54
C PRO A 207 -17.17 -8.42 18.22
N THR A 208 -17.20 -7.10 18.01
CA THR A 208 -16.59 -6.48 16.84
C THR A 208 -15.11 -6.86 16.74
N VAL A 209 -14.60 -6.92 15.52
CA VAL A 209 -13.17 -7.14 15.29
C VAL A 209 -12.38 -5.99 15.94
N GLU A 210 -12.90 -4.77 15.84
CA GLU A 210 -12.37 -3.54 16.41
C GLU A 210 -12.16 -3.63 17.94
N SER A 211 -13.19 -4.03 18.70
CA SER A 211 -13.11 -4.15 20.17
C SER A 211 -12.18 -5.28 20.61
N THR A 212 -12.13 -6.38 19.84
CA THR A 212 -11.28 -7.54 20.13
C THR A 212 -9.80 -7.23 19.95
N VAL A 213 -9.42 -6.55 18.86
CA VAL A 213 -8.02 -6.20 18.58
C VAL A 213 -7.55 -5.00 19.39
N THR A 214 -8.44 -4.03 19.67
CA THR A 214 -8.17 -2.92 20.62
C THR A 214 -7.80 -3.47 22.00
N LYS A 215 -8.60 -4.41 22.54
CA LYS A 215 -8.25 -5.08 23.82
C LYS A 215 -6.87 -5.75 23.74
N SER A 216 -6.53 -6.40 22.62
CA SER A 216 -5.23 -7.07 22.48
C SER A 216 -4.07 -6.05 22.45
N ARG A 217 -4.21 -4.97 21.68
CA ARG A 217 -3.23 -3.87 21.64
C ARG A 217 -3.01 -3.26 23.01
N ASP A 218 -4.09 -2.88 23.70
CA ASP A 218 -4.03 -2.14 24.96
C ASP A 218 -3.42 -2.98 26.11
N ASN A 219 -3.39 -4.32 25.97
CA ASN A 219 -2.74 -5.23 26.90
C ASN A 219 -1.36 -5.73 26.43
N MET A 220 -0.82 -5.30 25.28
CA MET A 220 0.40 -5.91 24.71
C MET A 220 1.63 -5.85 25.62
N TYR A 221 1.67 -4.90 26.56
CA TYR A 221 2.74 -4.69 27.53
C TYR A 221 2.43 -5.27 28.93
N SER A 222 1.38 -6.08 29.12
CA SER A 222 0.92 -6.57 30.43
C SER A 222 1.77 -7.70 31.05
N GLY A 223 2.95 -8.00 30.51
CA GLY A 223 3.88 -9.03 31.00
C GLY A 223 3.50 -10.49 30.64
N THR A 224 2.35 -10.71 30.01
CA THR A 224 1.99 -11.98 29.36
C THR A 224 2.60 -12.09 27.96
N GLN A 225 2.86 -13.30 27.47
CA GLN A 225 3.47 -13.49 26.15
C GLN A 225 2.52 -13.07 25.01
N VAL A 226 2.82 -11.92 24.40
CA VAL A 226 2.13 -11.41 23.20
C VAL A 226 2.58 -12.13 21.93
N THR A 227 1.68 -12.23 20.98
CA THR A 227 1.95 -12.66 19.60
C THR A 227 1.56 -11.54 18.63
N PHE A 228 2.43 -11.19 17.69
CA PHE A 228 2.12 -10.24 16.63
C PHE A 228 1.66 -10.99 15.37
N CYS A 229 0.64 -10.49 14.69
CA CYS A 229 0.20 -11.02 13.40
C CYS A 229 0.48 -9.98 12.33
N ILE A 230 1.34 -10.29 11.36
CA ILE A 230 2.00 -9.30 10.51
C ILE A 230 1.88 -9.70 9.05
N GLY A 231 1.42 -8.77 8.21
CA GLY A 231 1.42 -8.87 6.75
C GLY A 231 2.80 -8.58 6.14
N ASN A 232 2.89 -8.57 4.81
CA ASN A 232 4.12 -8.21 4.09
C ASN A 232 4.41 -6.70 4.14
N GLU A 233 5.61 -6.28 3.74
CA GLU A 233 6.05 -4.88 3.81
C GLU A 233 5.41 -3.97 2.76
N ALA A 234 4.81 -4.51 1.70
CA ALA A 234 3.97 -3.71 0.80
C ALA A 234 2.67 -3.31 1.52
N GLY A 235 2.17 -4.16 2.43
CA GLY A 235 1.08 -3.86 3.34
C GLY A 235 -0.18 -3.44 2.58
N ASP A 236 -0.54 -4.17 1.54
CA ASP A 236 -1.80 -3.97 0.83
C ASP A 236 -3.01 -4.48 1.65
N LEU A 237 -4.19 -4.49 1.03
CA LEU A 237 -5.40 -4.84 1.75
C LEU A 237 -5.42 -6.30 2.22
N ASP A 238 -4.73 -7.23 1.54
CA ASP A 238 -4.73 -8.62 1.97
C ASP A 238 -3.84 -8.80 3.20
N SER A 239 -2.62 -8.30 3.14
CA SER A 239 -1.71 -8.23 4.28
C SER A 239 -2.33 -7.57 5.52
N ILE A 240 -3.08 -6.47 5.37
CA ILE A 240 -3.75 -5.80 6.49
C ILE A 240 -4.93 -6.63 7.04
N VAL A 241 -5.83 -7.09 6.16
CA VAL A 241 -7.09 -7.74 6.58
C VAL A 241 -6.86 -9.18 7.05
N SER A 242 -5.93 -9.91 6.44
CA SER A 242 -5.52 -11.23 6.90
C SER A 242 -4.91 -11.16 8.30
N ALA A 243 -4.12 -10.12 8.61
CA ALA A 243 -3.54 -9.94 9.95
C ALA A 243 -4.62 -9.65 11.00
N LEU A 244 -5.54 -8.73 10.67
CA LEU A 244 -6.70 -8.37 11.50
C LEU A 244 -7.58 -9.59 11.80
N GLY A 245 -7.94 -10.38 10.78
CA GLY A 245 -8.79 -11.55 10.92
C GLY A 245 -8.13 -12.71 11.69
N MET A 246 -6.84 -12.96 11.47
CA MET A 246 -6.08 -13.97 12.22
C MET A 246 -5.85 -13.58 13.68
N ALA A 247 -5.64 -12.29 13.98
CA ALA A 247 -5.59 -11.80 15.36
C ALA A 247 -6.92 -11.99 16.09
N TYR A 248 -8.04 -11.57 15.48
CA TYR A 248 -9.40 -11.78 16.02
C TYR A 248 -9.72 -13.26 16.23
N TRP A 249 -9.45 -14.12 15.24
CA TRP A 249 -9.65 -15.57 15.39
C TRP A 249 -8.86 -16.14 16.57
N SER A 250 -7.60 -15.73 16.72
CA SER A 250 -6.73 -16.22 17.79
C SER A 250 -7.22 -15.81 19.18
N ALA A 251 -7.60 -14.54 19.36
CA ALA A 251 -8.17 -14.02 20.61
C ALA A 251 -9.58 -14.61 20.91
N ARG A 252 -10.34 -14.99 19.87
CA ARG A 252 -11.61 -15.74 20.02
C ARG A 252 -11.38 -17.20 20.44
N LYS A 253 -10.33 -17.86 19.92
CA LYS A 253 -9.97 -19.25 20.27
C LYS A 253 -9.35 -19.37 21.66
N ASN A 254 -8.58 -18.38 22.10
CA ASN A 254 -8.04 -18.30 23.46
C ASN A 254 -8.19 -16.87 24.02
N LYS A 255 -9.05 -16.70 25.03
CA LYS A 255 -9.35 -15.40 25.64
C LYS A 255 -8.17 -14.76 26.38
N ASP A 256 -7.17 -15.57 26.73
CA ASP A 256 -5.96 -15.16 27.42
C ASP A 256 -4.77 -14.95 26.46
N ALA A 257 -4.94 -15.26 25.16
CA ALA A 257 -3.94 -14.99 24.13
C ALA A 257 -4.04 -13.53 23.67
N ILE A 258 -2.99 -12.76 23.91
CA ILE A 258 -2.85 -11.42 23.36
C ILE A 258 -2.27 -11.54 21.96
N VAL A 259 -3.09 -11.26 20.94
CA VAL A 259 -2.66 -11.28 19.53
C VAL A 259 -2.95 -9.94 18.87
N VAL A 260 -1.90 -9.23 18.49
CA VAL A 260 -1.97 -7.85 17.97
C VAL A 260 -1.73 -7.86 16.46
N PRO A 261 -2.68 -7.36 15.64
CA PRO A 261 -2.46 -7.22 14.20
C PRO A 261 -1.60 -5.99 13.92
N ILE A 262 -0.54 -6.17 13.13
CA ILE A 262 0.41 -5.13 12.75
C ILE A 262 0.35 -4.89 11.24
N ALA A 263 0.05 -3.65 10.87
CA ALA A 263 0.38 -3.14 9.55
C ALA A 263 1.90 -2.85 9.50
N GLN A 264 2.65 -3.49 8.59
CA GLN A 264 4.12 -3.42 8.55
C GLN A 264 4.69 -2.12 7.92
N PHE A 265 4.03 -0.99 8.20
CA PHE A 265 4.36 0.37 7.75
C PHE A 265 3.86 1.39 8.79
N SER A 266 4.11 2.69 8.62
CA SER A 266 3.70 3.69 9.64
C SER A 266 2.23 4.09 9.56
N ARG A 267 1.59 4.50 10.68
CA ARG A 267 0.18 4.94 10.68
C ARG A 267 -0.12 5.98 9.60
N ALA A 268 0.74 6.98 9.49
CA ALA A 268 0.61 8.07 8.53
C ALA A 268 0.71 7.65 7.04
N GLU A 269 1.19 6.43 6.75
CA GLU A 269 1.23 5.85 5.40
C GLU A 269 -0.03 5.02 5.07
N PHE A 270 -0.98 4.84 6.00
CA PHE A 270 -2.25 4.16 5.72
C PHE A 270 -3.13 4.95 4.73
N GLN A 271 -3.22 6.27 4.88
CA GLN A 271 -3.97 7.16 3.98
C GLN A 271 -3.64 6.99 2.50
N LEU A 272 -2.42 6.50 2.18
CA LEU A 272 -1.93 6.28 0.82
C LEU A 272 -2.65 5.10 0.12
N ARG A 273 -3.17 4.16 0.92
CA ARG A 273 -3.88 2.95 0.48
C ARG A 273 -5.37 3.27 0.40
N LYS A 274 -5.76 4.12 -0.55
CA LYS A 274 -7.11 4.71 -0.65
C LYS A 274 -8.23 3.67 -0.80
N ASP A 275 -7.94 2.49 -1.33
CA ASP A 275 -8.83 1.32 -1.32
C ASP A 275 -9.00 0.71 0.08
N ALA A 276 -7.94 0.64 0.88
CA ALA A 276 -8.03 0.24 2.28
C ALA A 276 -8.78 1.26 3.14
N VAL A 277 -8.51 2.56 2.98
CA VAL A 277 -9.28 3.66 3.60
C VAL A 277 -10.77 3.49 3.32
N LEU A 278 -11.14 3.31 2.05
CA LEU A 278 -12.53 3.11 1.63
C LEU A 278 -13.13 1.81 2.19
N ALA A 279 -12.37 0.71 2.24
CA ALA A 279 -12.84 -0.57 2.76
C ALA A 279 -13.13 -0.51 4.27
N PHE A 280 -12.24 0.10 5.07
CA PHE A 280 -12.43 0.26 6.52
C PHE A 280 -13.57 1.25 6.85
N GLN A 281 -13.68 2.36 6.11
CA GLN A 281 -14.80 3.31 6.25
C GLN A 281 -16.16 2.64 5.95
N GLU A 282 -16.25 1.84 4.87
CA GLU A 282 -17.50 1.16 4.49
C GLU A 282 -17.78 -0.11 5.32
N ALA A 283 -16.78 -0.64 6.03
CA ALA A 283 -16.94 -1.66 7.06
C ALA A 283 -17.37 -1.08 8.43
N GLY A 284 -17.31 0.24 8.62
CA GLY A 284 -17.83 0.96 9.79
C GLY A 284 -16.86 1.15 10.94
N PHE A 285 -15.55 1.09 10.71
CA PHE A 285 -14.51 1.30 11.73
C PHE A 285 -14.41 2.78 12.14
N GLU A 286 -13.97 3.03 13.38
CA GLU A 286 -13.60 4.38 13.81
C GLU A 286 -12.24 4.77 13.20
N MET A 287 -12.26 5.80 12.35
CA MET A 287 -11.06 6.35 11.70
C MET A 287 -10.52 7.56 12.48
N ASP A 288 -9.20 7.78 12.44
CA ASP A 288 -8.52 8.95 12.98
C ASP A 288 -8.43 10.12 11.97
N ASP A 289 -7.71 11.18 12.35
CA ASP A 289 -7.50 12.39 11.54
C ASP A 289 -6.53 12.18 10.35
N GLN A 290 -5.97 10.97 10.20
CA GLN A 290 -5.08 10.56 9.12
C GLN A 290 -5.71 9.46 8.25
N ASP A 291 -7.05 9.35 8.23
CA ASP A 291 -7.79 8.31 7.49
C ASP A 291 -7.38 6.87 7.88
N ALA A 292 -6.79 6.64 9.07
CA ALA A 292 -6.36 5.31 9.53
C ALA A 292 -7.30 4.73 10.61
N PRO A 293 -7.46 3.39 10.71
CA PRO A 293 -8.35 2.78 11.71
C PRO A 293 -7.74 2.89 13.10
N LYS A 294 -8.52 3.34 14.09
CA LYS A 294 -8.04 3.54 15.47
C LYS A 294 -7.71 2.26 16.23
N CYS A 295 -8.24 1.10 15.82
CA CYS A 295 -7.94 -0.19 16.43
C CYS A 295 -6.71 -0.88 15.85
N LEU A 296 -6.33 -0.54 14.62
CA LEU A 296 -5.20 -1.15 13.93
C LEU A 296 -3.90 -0.59 14.53
N THR A 297 -2.91 -1.46 14.71
CA THR A 297 -1.59 -1.10 15.25
C THR A 297 -0.57 -1.08 14.11
N PHE A 298 0.30 -0.09 14.12
CA PHE A 298 1.29 0.14 13.06
C PHE A 298 2.73 -0.12 13.53
N TRP A 299 3.65 -0.33 12.60
CA TRP A 299 5.04 -0.72 12.87
C TRP A 299 5.82 0.31 13.71
N ASP A 300 5.44 1.58 13.61
CA ASP A 300 6.00 2.73 14.32
C ASP A 300 5.39 2.98 15.71
N GLU A 301 4.29 2.30 16.06
CA GLU A 301 3.60 2.48 17.35
C GLU A 301 4.06 1.51 18.45
N VAL A 302 4.83 0.48 18.10
CA VAL A 302 5.23 -0.58 19.03
C VAL A 302 6.59 -0.28 19.66
N GLU A 303 6.63 -0.19 20.98
CA GLU A 303 7.85 -0.13 21.78
C GLU A 303 8.51 -1.52 21.82
N TRP A 304 9.14 -1.91 20.71
CA TRP A 304 9.64 -3.27 20.46
C TRP A 304 10.49 -3.85 21.60
N ASP A 305 11.30 -3.03 22.29
CA ASP A 305 12.13 -3.44 23.43
C ASP A 305 11.31 -3.98 24.62
N LYS A 306 10.07 -3.48 24.82
CA LYS A 306 9.16 -3.93 25.89
C LYS A 306 8.47 -5.26 25.57
N VAL A 307 8.55 -5.73 24.32
CA VAL A 307 7.91 -6.96 23.81
C VAL A 307 8.94 -7.91 23.19
N ALA A 308 10.20 -7.82 23.64
CA ALA A 308 11.34 -8.51 23.05
C ALA A 308 11.18 -10.05 22.94
N ASP A 309 10.42 -10.70 23.82
CA ASP A 309 10.16 -12.16 23.88
C ASP A 309 8.84 -12.62 23.18
N SER A 310 8.25 -11.75 22.37
CA SER A 310 7.01 -12.01 21.62
C SER A 310 7.16 -13.09 20.53
N LYS A 311 6.02 -13.67 20.12
CA LYS A 311 5.93 -14.59 18.96
C LYS A 311 5.40 -13.85 17.74
N VAL A 312 5.55 -14.44 16.55
CA VAL A 312 4.92 -13.92 15.32
C VAL A 312 4.04 -14.96 14.62
N ILE A 313 3.00 -14.47 13.95
CA ILE A 313 2.23 -15.15 12.91
C ILE A 313 2.44 -14.35 11.63
N LEU A 314 3.01 -14.97 10.59
CA LEU A 314 3.12 -14.33 9.28
C LEU A 314 1.83 -14.59 8.51
N VAL A 315 1.31 -13.56 7.85
CA VAL A 315 0.21 -13.70 6.90
C VAL A 315 0.60 -13.08 5.57
N ASP A 316 0.09 -13.62 4.47
CA ASP A 316 0.26 -13.04 3.14
C ASP A 316 1.74 -12.94 2.67
N HIS A 317 2.60 -13.69 3.36
CA HIS A 317 3.98 -14.01 3.02
C HIS A 317 4.47 -15.16 3.92
N ASN A 318 5.49 -15.88 3.46
CA ASN A 318 6.10 -16.99 4.20
C ASN A 318 7.59 -16.80 4.55
N LYS A 319 8.13 -15.59 4.34
CA LYS A 319 9.54 -15.22 4.54
C LYS A 319 9.64 -13.77 5.03
N MET A 320 10.31 -13.55 6.16
CA MET A 320 10.31 -12.26 6.84
C MET A 320 11.13 -11.22 6.06
N SER A 321 10.68 -9.97 6.07
CA SER A 321 11.53 -8.83 5.70
C SER A 321 12.62 -8.62 6.77
N PRO A 322 13.78 -8.00 6.45
CA PRO A 322 14.92 -7.95 7.38
C PRO A 322 14.61 -7.28 8.73
N GLU A 323 13.72 -6.29 8.78
CA GLU A 323 13.30 -5.63 10.03
C GLU A 323 12.46 -6.53 10.93
N VAL A 324 11.65 -7.41 10.33
CA VAL A 324 10.86 -8.43 11.03
C VAL A 324 11.76 -9.58 11.46
N GLU A 325 12.68 -10.04 10.61
CA GLU A 325 13.61 -11.13 10.96
C GLU A 325 14.57 -10.72 12.10
N GLN A 326 15.07 -9.48 12.10
CA GLN A 326 15.86 -8.91 13.22
C GLN A 326 15.15 -9.06 14.58
N ARG A 327 13.82 -9.00 14.61
CA ARG A 327 13.00 -9.14 15.81
C ARG A 327 12.63 -10.61 16.07
N PHE A 328 12.13 -11.32 15.06
CA PHE A 328 11.37 -12.56 15.22
C PHE A 328 12.06 -13.85 14.72
N ALA A 329 13.35 -13.81 14.39
CA ALA A 329 14.13 -14.99 14.01
C ALA A 329 13.91 -16.19 14.97
N GLY A 330 13.52 -17.34 14.42
CA GLY A 330 13.26 -18.58 15.16
C GLY A 330 12.00 -18.57 16.04
N ARG A 331 11.09 -17.60 15.84
CA ARG A 331 9.88 -17.41 16.66
C ARG A 331 8.59 -17.33 15.84
N VAL A 332 8.60 -17.83 14.60
CA VAL A 332 7.42 -17.90 13.75
C VAL A 332 6.55 -19.09 14.20
N SER A 333 5.34 -18.79 14.68
CA SER A 333 4.44 -19.78 15.26
C SER A 333 3.46 -20.39 14.24
N LEU A 334 3.06 -19.60 13.25
CA LEU A 334 2.15 -19.96 12.17
C LEU A 334 2.43 -19.07 10.94
N ILE A 335 2.26 -19.64 9.75
CA ILE A 335 2.22 -18.95 8.47
C ILE A 335 0.88 -19.27 7.79
N VAL A 336 0.16 -18.24 7.33
CA VAL A 336 -1.07 -18.35 6.51
C VAL A 336 -0.89 -17.54 5.23
N ASP A 337 -0.76 -18.19 4.07
CA ASP A 337 -0.27 -17.54 2.84
C ASP A 337 -0.81 -18.23 1.58
N HIS A 338 -0.81 -17.52 0.45
CA HIS A 338 -1.13 -18.03 -0.89
C HIS A 338 0.03 -17.94 -1.89
N HIS A 339 1.13 -17.29 -1.52
CA HIS A 339 2.36 -17.21 -2.31
C HIS A 339 3.12 -18.55 -2.34
N ILE A 340 4.10 -18.64 -3.26
CA ILE A 340 5.00 -19.80 -3.37
C ILE A 340 5.78 -19.97 -2.05
N ASN A 341 5.79 -21.19 -1.51
CA ASN A 341 6.44 -21.53 -0.25
C ASN A 341 7.98 -21.57 -0.42
N GLU A 342 8.68 -20.52 0.01
CA GLU A 342 10.14 -20.44 0.01
C GLU A 342 10.80 -21.36 1.07
N GLY A 343 10.02 -21.97 1.96
CA GLY A 343 10.52 -22.92 2.97
C GLY A 343 11.25 -22.29 4.17
N ALA A 344 11.34 -20.96 4.23
CA ALA A 344 11.88 -20.23 5.39
C ALA A 344 11.05 -20.50 6.67
N HIS A 345 11.68 -20.44 7.85
CA HIS A 345 11.07 -20.64 9.18
C HIS A 345 10.55 -22.06 9.44
N SER A 346 11.46 -23.03 9.43
CA SER A 346 11.14 -24.47 9.54
C SER A 346 10.50 -24.88 10.87
N GLU A 347 10.52 -24.02 11.89
CA GLU A 347 9.81 -24.20 13.17
C GLU A 347 8.30 -23.94 13.07
N ALA A 348 7.86 -23.19 12.06
CA ALA A 348 6.49 -22.70 11.94
C ALA A 348 5.48 -23.75 11.48
N LYS A 349 4.26 -23.70 12.04
CA LYS A 349 3.09 -24.33 11.41
C LYS A 349 2.77 -23.59 10.11
N ARG A 350 2.27 -24.31 9.09
CA ARG A 350 1.96 -23.74 7.77
C ARG A 350 0.54 -24.09 7.34
N LEU A 351 -0.15 -23.09 6.80
CA LEU A 351 -1.28 -23.22 5.90
C LEU A 351 -0.95 -22.36 4.68
N ILE A 352 -0.29 -22.96 3.68
CA ILE A 352 0.14 -22.26 2.47
C ILE A 352 -0.51 -22.97 1.28
N GLU A 353 -1.40 -22.27 0.59
CA GLU A 353 -2.27 -22.84 -0.45
C GLU A 353 -1.96 -22.18 -1.79
N GLU A 354 -0.86 -22.61 -2.42
CA GLU A 354 -0.33 -22.02 -3.65
C GLU A 354 -1.37 -21.98 -4.79
N GLY A 355 -1.83 -20.77 -5.13
CA GLY A 355 -2.60 -20.50 -6.34
C GLY A 355 -4.04 -20.03 -6.16
N ILE A 356 -4.58 -19.96 -4.93
CA ILE A 356 -5.79 -19.16 -4.65
C ILE A 356 -5.50 -17.66 -4.86
N GLY A 357 -6.55 -16.87 -5.09
CA GLY A 357 -6.44 -15.45 -5.43
C GLY A 357 -6.04 -14.53 -4.27
N SER A 358 -6.30 -14.92 -3.02
CA SER A 358 -6.11 -14.07 -1.84
C SER A 358 -5.86 -14.88 -0.55
N THR A 359 -5.01 -14.39 0.34
CA THR A 359 -4.81 -14.94 1.70
C THR A 359 -6.09 -14.77 2.55
N CYS A 360 -6.85 -13.69 2.36
CA CYS A 360 -8.15 -13.49 3.02
C CYS A 360 -9.17 -14.61 2.72
N THR A 361 -9.04 -15.34 1.60
CA THR A 361 -9.85 -16.55 1.34
C THR A 361 -9.62 -17.59 2.44
N LEU A 362 -8.36 -17.89 2.81
CA LEU A 362 -8.01 -18.80 3.91
C LEU A 362 -8.55 -18.30 5.24
N VAL A 363 -8.39 -17.01 5.53
CA VAL A 363 -8.87 -16.41 6.79
C VAL A 363 -10.39 -16.52 6.89
N SER A 364 -11.12 -16.33 5.78
CA SER A 364 -12.57 -16.55 5.71
C SER A 364 -12.98 -18.02 5.90
N GLU A 365 -12.16 -19.00 5.49
CA GLU A 365 -12.37 -20.42 5.76
C GLU A 365 -12.13 -20.76 7.24
N ILE A 366 -10.99 -20.29 7.80
CA ILE A 366 -10.55 -20.49 9.21
C ILE A 366 -11.57 -19.95 10.23
N LEU A 367 -12.22 -18.83 9.91
CA LEU A 367 -13.26 -18.21 10.74
C LEU A 367 -14.60 -18.96 10.71
N GLY A 368 -14.84 -19.87 9.75
CA GLY A 368 -16.12 -20.56 9.63
C GLY A 368 -17.28 -19.57 9.50
N ASN A 369 -18.31 -19.70 10.33
CA ASN A 369 -19.42 -18.74 10.37
C ASN A 369 -19.25 -17.67 11.47
N ASP A 370 -18.16 -17.69 12.25
CA ASP A 370 -17.89 -16.77 13.37
C ASP A 370 -17.34 -15.39 12.90
N ILE A 371 -17.77 -14.94 11.72
CA ILE A 371 -17.31 -13.71 11.06
C ILE A 371 -18.23 -12.54 11.48
N PRO A 372 -17.72 -11.51 12.19
CA PRO A 372 -18.50 -10.30 12.47
C PRO A 372 -18.62 -9.41 11.22
N GLN A 373 -19.65 -8.56 11.18
CA GLN A 373 -20.04 -7.77 10.00
C GLN A 373 -18.90 -6.88 9.45
N ASP A 374 -18.12 -6.28 10.35
CA ASP A 374 -16.98 -5.41 10.07
C ASP A 374 -15.85 -6.15 9.31
N LEU A 375 -15.38 -7.27 9.88
CA LEU A 375 -14.38 -8.14 9.27
C LEU A 375 -14.92 -8.80 7.99
N GLY A 376 -16.21 -9.15 7.94
CA GLY A 376 -16.85 -9.73 6.78
C GLY A 376 -16.82 -8.82 5.55
N VAL A 377 -17.06 -7.52 5.74
CA VAL A 377 -16.96 -6.51 4.67
C VAL A 377 -15.52 -6.42 4.17
N LEU A 378 -14.54 -6.39 5.08
CA LEU A 378 -13.13 -6.32 4.73
C LEU A 378 -12.67 -7.56 3.93
N LEU A 379 -12.94 -8.77 4.43
CA LEU A 379 -12.57 -10.03 3.76
C LEU A 379 -13.13 -10.10 2.33
N MET A 380 -14.41 -9.73 2.14
CA MET A 380 -15.02 -9.72 0.81
C MET A 380 -14.43 -8.62 -0.09
N SER A 381 -13.98 -7.51 0.48
CA SER A 381 -13.35 -6.41 -0.26
C SER A 381 -11.98 -6.81 -0.82
N THR A 382 -11.16 -7.48 -0.01
CA THR A 382 -9.86 -8.03 -0.42
C THR A 382 -10.01 -9.07 -1.51
N VAL A 383 -10.77 -10.14 -1.26
CA VAL A 383 -10.87 -11.27 -2.20
C VAL A 383 -11.41 -10.80 -3.55
N LEU A 384 -12.33 -9.83 -3.58
CA LEU A 384 -12.81 -9.22 -4.83
C LEU A 384 -11.77 -8.34 -5.54
N LEU A 385 -10.86 -7.66 -4.82
CA LEU A 385 -9.83 -6.82 -5.43
C LEU A 385 -8.76 -7.66 -6.14
N ASP A 386 -8.28 -8.70 -5.49
CA ASP A 386 -7.05 -9.36 -5.90
C ASP A 386 -7.32 -10.53 -6.88
N THR A 387 -8.51 -11.15 -6.80
CA THR A 387 -9.13 -11.91 -7.91
C THR A 387 -9.63 -11.03 -9.06
N ARG A 388 -9.60 -9.69 -8.90
CA ARG A 388 -10.01 -8.67 -9.88
C ARG A 388 -11.48 -8.77 -10.31
N TYR A 389 -12.36 -9.14 -9.38
CA TYR A 389 -13.75 -9.53 -9.63
C TYR A 389 -13.84 -10.67 -10.66
N PHE A 390 -13.03 -11.71 -10.47
CA PHE A 390 -13.10 -12.96 -11.23
C PHE A 390 -13.03 -12.74 -12.77
N ASP A 391 -12.14 -11.86 -13.21
CA ASP A 391 -12.01 -11.40 -14.61
C ASP A 391 -11.55 -12.52 -15.56
N THR A 392 -12.51 -13.15 -16.24
CA THR A 392 -12.29 -14.34 -17.10
C THR A 392 -11.29 -14.10 -18.23
N ASP A 393 -11.14 -12.86 -18.71
CA ASP A 393 -10.24 -12.50 -19.81
C ASP A 393 -8.75 -12.67 -19.44
N LYS A 394 -8.44 -12.86 -18.14
CA LYS A 394 -7.06 -13.03 -17.63
C LYS A 394 -6.71 -14.45 -17.20
N ARG A 395 -7.55 -15.41 -17.58
CA ARG A 395 -7.51 -16.86 -17.26
C ARG A 395 -7.91 -17.14 -15.82
N PHE A 396 -9.21 -17.30 -15.63
CA PHE A 396 -9.78 -18.02 -14.50
C PHE A 396 -9.17 -19.43 -14.39
N LYS A 397 -8.76 -19.82 -13.19
CA LYS A 397 -8.20 -21.13 -12.83
C LYS A 397 -9.18 -21.91 -11.98
N GLU A 398 -8.94 -23.22 -11.87
CA GLU A 398 -9.64 -24.12 -10.95
C GLU A 398 -9.42 -23.74 -9.47
N THR A 399 -8.29 -23.08 -9.15
CA THR A 399 -7.99 -22.57 -7.80
C THR A 399 -8.87 -21.38 -7.39
N ASP A 400 -9.27 -20.52 -8.33
CA ASP A 400 -10.14 -19.35 -8.07
C ASP A 400 -11.54 -19.76 -7.56
N GLN A 401 -11.89 -21.05 -7.62
CA GLN A 401 -13.14 -21.58 -7.08
C GLN A 401 -13.26 -21.40 -5.56
N ARG A 402 -12.16 -21.44 -4.80
CA ARG A 402 -12.20 -21.20 -3.34
C ARG A 402 -12.47 -19.74 -3.03
N ASP A 403 -11.82 -18.83 -3.74
CA ASP A 403 -12.06 -17.39 -3.63
C ASP A 403 -13.51 -17.02 -4.02
N PHE A 404 -14.04 -17.68 -5.06
CA PHE A 404 -15.45 -17.56 -5.45
C PHE A 404 -16.40 -18.06 -4.35
N MET A 405 -16.16 -19.24 -3.78
CA MET A 405 -16.95 -19.80 -2.67
C MET A 405 -16.85 -18.94 -1.39
N ALA A 406 -15.70 -18.33 -1.11
CA ALA A 406 -15.53 -17.38 -0.03
C ALA A 406 -16.41 -16.14 -0.25
N VAL A 407 -16.39 -15.55 -1.45
CA VAL A 407 -17.25 -14.40 -1.79
C VAL A 407 -18.74 -14.76 -1.76
N GLU A 408 -19.16 -15.93 -2.27
CA GLU A 408 -20.56 -16.38 -2.16
C GLU A 408 -21.01 -16.54 -0.70
N LYS A 409 -20.15 -17.11 0.16
CA LYS A 409 -20.40 -17.24 1.60
C LYS A 409 -20.52 -15.88 2.29
N LEU A 410 -19.59 -14.97 2.05
CA LEU A 410 -19.58 -13.61 2.62
C LEU A 410 -20.79 -12.79 2.10
N GLN A 411 -21.20 -13.00 0.85
CA GLN A 411 -22.44 -12.46 0.28
C GLN A 411 -23.70 -13.03 0.95
N ALA A 412 -23.75 -14.34 1.21
CA ALA A 412 -24.89 -14.97 1.88
C ALA A 412 -25.10 -14.43 3.31
N LEU A 413 -23.99 -14.13 4.00
CA LEU A 413 -23.96 -13.45 5.31
C LEU A 413 -24.20 -11.92 5.22
N ARG A 414 -24.49 -11.39 4.02
CA ARG A 414 -24.83 -9.98 3.73
C ARG A 414 -23.73 -8.96 4.03
N PHE A 415 -22.46 -9.36 3.97
CA PHE A 415 -21.30 -8.49 4.18
C PHE A 415 -20.97 -7.56 2.99
N THR A 416 -22.00 -7.06 2.29
CA THR A 416 -21.83 -6.10 1.20
C THR A 416 -22.13 -4.68 1.70
N PRO A 417 -21.28 -3.67 1.46
CA PRO A 417 -21.55 -2.32 1.91
C PRO A 417 -22.89 -1.74 1.43
N ALA A 418 -23.57 -1.00 2.30
CA ALA A 418 -24.91 -0.49 2.05
C ALA A 418 -25.01 0.38 0.78
N ALA A 419 -23.96 1.17 0.49
CA ALA A 419 -23.87 2.01 -0.71
C ALA A 419 -23.77 1.20 -2.02
N ALA A 420 -23.42 -0.09 -1.96
CA ALA A 420 -23.42 -1.00 -3.10
C ALA A 420 -24.73 -1.80 -3.25
N MET A 421 -25.42 -2.13 -2.14
CA MET A 421 -26.60 -3.02 -2.11
C MET A 421 -27.75 -2.62 -3.07
N THR A 422 -27.88 -1.35 -3.43
CA THR A 422 -28.94 -0.84 -4.32
C THR A 422 -28.70 -1.12 -5.81
N ARG A 423 -27.59 -1.78 -6.18
CA ARG A 423 -27.19 -2.03 -7.58
C ARG A 423 -27.56 -3.46 -8.03
N LYS A 424 -27.90 -3.62 -9.32
CA LYS A 424 -28.23 -4.92 -9.95
C LYS A 424 -27.15 -6.01 -9.81
N ASN A 425 -25.90 -5.61 -9.62
CA ASN A 425 -24.78 -6.47 -9.24
C ASN A 425 -23.95 -5.66 -8.22
N PRO A 426 -24.18 -5.86 -6.91
CA PRO A 426 -23.60 -4.99 -5.89
C PRO A 426 -22.12 -5.30 -5.67
N GLN A 427 -21.66 -6.55 -5.84
CA GLN A 427 -20.24 -6.93 -5.73
C GLN A 427 -19.40 -6.28 -6.84
N ARG A 428 -19.87 -6.28 -8.09
CA ARG A 428 -19.17 -5.61 -9.21
C ARG A 428 -19.16 -4.09 -9.03
N ALA A 429 -20.24 -3.53 -8.50
CA ALA A 429 -20.29 -2.10 -8.16
C ALA A 429 -19.31 -1.75 -7.02
N TRP A 430 -19.17 -2.63 -6.02
CA TRP A 430 -18.24 -2.47 -4.91
C TRP A 430 -16.77 -2.56 -5.36
N TYR A 431 -16.40 -3.62 -6.08
CA TYR A 431 -15.09 -3.75 -6.74
C TYR A 431 -14.77 -2.54 -7.63
N GLY A 432 -15.75 -2.02 -8.39
CA GLY A 432 -15.58 -0.81 -9.19
C GLY A 432 -15.29 0.46 -8.36
N ARG A 433 -15.80 0.57 -7.13
CA ARG A 433 -15.44 1.65 -6.19
C ARG A 433 -14.05 1.46 -5.62
N LEU A 434 -13.72 0.25 -5.17
CA LEU A 434 -12.41 -0.09 -4.62
C LEU A 434 -11.30 0.12 -5.67
N MET A 435 -11.47 -0.36 -6.90
CA MET A 435 -10.53 -0.13 -8.00
C MET A 435 -10.42 1.35 -8.40
N LYS A 436 -11.51 2.12 -8.29
CA LYS A 436 -11.43 3.58 -8.46
C LYS A 436 -10.55 4.20 -7.38
N ALA A 437 -10.74 3.82 -6.11
CA ALA A 437 -9.95 4.31 -4.98
C ALA A 437 -8.46 3.89 -5.09
N ARG A 438 -8.18 2.62 -5.40
CA ARG A 438 -6.82 2.09 -5.70
C ARG A 438 -6.13 2.86 -6.86
N ALA A 439 -6.90 3.46 -7.77
CA ALA A 439 -6.42 4.29 -8.87
C ALA A 439 -6.41 5.80 -8.59
N THR A 440 -6.93 6.26 -7.45
CA THR A 440 -7.04 7.69 -7.11
C THR A 440 -5.69 8.27 -6.75
N LYS A 441 -5.20 9.19 -7.59
CA LYS A 441 -4.02 10.02 -7.33
C LYS A 441 -4.47 11.39 -6.81
N GLU A 442 -4.93 11.42 -5.56
CA GLU A 442 -5.24 12.67 -4.87
C GLU A 442 -3.98 13.53 -4.71
N SER A 443 -4.18 14.84 -4.58
CA SER A 443 -3.13 15.78 -4.16
C SER A 443 -2.82 15.54 -2.68
N LEU A 444 -1.96 14.56 -2.43
CA LEU A 444 -1.39 14.28 -1.10
C LEU A 444 -0.79 15.56 -0.51
N SER A 445 -0.85 15.68 0.82
CA SER A 445 -0.05 16.71 1.51
C SER A 445 1.44 16.51 1.18
N PRO A 446 2.27 17.56 1.18
CA PRO A 446 3.71 17.41 0.95
C PRO A 446 4.35 16.38 1.90
N GLU A 447 3.88 16.30 3.15
CA GLU A 447 4.32 15.34 4.17
C GLU A 447 4.00 13.89 3.79
N ALA A 448 2.80 13.64 3.26
CA ALA A 448 2.39 12.32 2.78
C ALA A 448 3.08 11.96 1.46
N ALA A 449 3.23 12.91 0.52
CA ALA A 449 3.93 12.72 -0.75
C ALA A 449 5.39 12.29 -0.56
N LEU A 450 6.10 12.87 0.41
CA LEU A 450 7.46 12.48 0.80
C LEU A 450 7.57 11.07 1.39
N ARG A 451 6.45 10.47 1.83
CA ARG A 451 6.43 9.11 2.41
C ARG A 451 6.06 8.02 1.40
N VAL A 452 5.40 8.36 0.28
CA VAL A 452 4.89 7.39 -0.73
C VAL A 452 5.96 6.45 -1.27
N ASP A 453 7.00 7.01 -1.92
CA ASP A 453 8.10 6.24 -2.48
C ASP A 453 9.39 6.58 -1.72
N PHE A 454 9.33 6.39 -0.40
CA PHE A 454 10.45 6.55 0.51
C PHE A 454 11.38 5.32 0.46
N LYS A 455 12.68 5.53 0.70
CA LYS A 455 13.64 4.47 1.06
C LYS A 455 14.78 5.06 1.90
N GLY A 456 15.07 4.46 3.04
CA GLY A 456 16.24 4.81 3.85
C GLY A 456 17.51 4.08 3.41
N ILE A 457 18.66 4.67 3.73
CA ILE A 457 19.98 4.01 3.87
C ILE A 457 20.68 4.54 5.12
N SER A 458 21.50 3.70 5.74
CA SER A 458 22.49 4.13 6.74
C SER A 458 23.87 4.23 6.10
N VAL A 459 24.60 5.30 6.39
CA VAL A 459 25.96 5.55 5.88
C VAL A 459 26.89 5.97 7.02
N GLN A 460 28.20 6.00 6.78
CA GLN A 460 29.18 6.53 7.74
C GLN A 460 29.65 7.94 7.30
N PHE A 461 29.69 8.88 8.24
CA PHE A 461 30.23 10.23 8.02
C PHE A 461 30.83 10.75 9.33
N HIS A 462 32.03 11.34 9.28
CA HIS A 462 32.78 11.81 10.47
C HIS A 462 32.80 10.77 11.62
N GLY A 463 33.06 9.51 11.28
CA GLY A 463 33.12 8.38 12.24
C GLY A 463 31.79 7.96 12.87
N ARG A 464 30.65 8.53 12.47
CA ARG A 464 29.32 8.26 13.02
C ARG A 464 28.38 7.71 11.94
N THR A 465 27.41 6.90 12.35
CA THR A 465 26.35 6.42 11.46
C THR A 465 25.31 7.52 11.24
N LYS A 466 24.95 7.75 9.99
CA LYS A 466 24.01 8.78 9.52
C LYS A 466 22.87 8.13 8.73
N GLN A 467 21.65 8.63 8.90
CA GLN A 467 20.45 8.13 8.23
C GLN A 467 20.03 9.06 7.09
N ILE A 468 20.01 8.54 5.86
CA ILE A 468 19.60 9.29 4.66
C ILE A 468 18.33 8.69 4.07
N GLY A 469 17.28 9.51 3.95
CA GLY A 469 16.02 9.15 3.29
C GLY A 469 15.98 9.58 1.83
N PHE A 470 15.37 8.77 0.96
CA PHE A 470 15.17 9.06 -0.46
C PHE A 470 13.70 8.98 -0.86
N SER A 471 13.11 10.09 -1.27
CA SER A 471 11.70 10.18 -1.69
C SER A 471 11.60 10.41 -3.21
N SER A 472 10.94 9.52 -3.96
CA SER A 472 10.55 9.85 -5.35
C SER A 472 9.21 10.58 -5.35
N LEU A 473 9.15 11.76 -5.98
CA LEU A 473 8.00 12.65 -5.89
C LEU A 473 7.38 12.89 -7.28
N SER A 474 6.04 12.79 -7.37
CA SER A 474 5.28 13.19 -8.56
C SER A 474 5.00 14.70 -8.58
N ILE A 475 5.95 15.50 -8.10
CA ILE A 475 5.86 16.96 -7.98
C ILE A 475 6.79 17.58 -9.03
N ASP A 476 6.31 18.60 -9.73
CA ASP A 476 7.10 19.44 -10.62
C ASP A 476 7.83 20.50 -9.76
N LEU A 477 9.16 20.42 -9.66
CA LEU A 477 9.96 21.34 -8.84
C LEU A 477 9.77 22.79 -9.28
N ALA A 478 9.68 23.03 -10.58
CA ALA A 478 9.68 24.38 -11.10
C ALA A 478 8.32 25.06 -10.88
N LYS A 479 7.21 24.32 -11.00
CA LYS A 479 5.88 24.81 -10.55
C LYS A 479 5.82 25.03 -9.04
N LEU A 480 6.46 24.17 -8.24
CA LEU A 480 6.55 24.36 -6.79
C LEU A 480 7.29 25.67 -6.45
N LEU A 481 8.36 26.00 -7.15
CA LEU A 481 9.12 27.25 -6.99
C LEU A 481 8.37 28.50 -7.50
N GLU A 482 7.39 28.34 -8.38
CA GLU A 482 6.51 29.43 -8.86
C GLU A 482 5.49 29.87 -7.80
N ASN A 483 5.24 29.09 -6.73
CA ASN A 483 4.38 29.46 -5.59
C ASN A 483 5.12 29.40 -4.24
N GLU A 484 5.52 30.56 -3.71
CA GLU A 484 6.24 30.70 -2.44
C GLU A 484 5.53 30.03 -1.24
N GLN A 485 4.19 30.04 -1.19
CA GLN A 485 3.43 29.45 -0.09
C GLN A 485 3.38 27.92 -0.15
N GLU A 486 3.32 27.33 -1.35
CA GLU A 486 3.44 25.88 -1.56
C GLU A 486 4.89 25.43 -1.31
N PHE A 487 5.88 26.17 -1.80
CA PHE A 487 7.30 25.89 -1.54
C PHE A 487 7.64 25.93 -0.04
N ALA A 488 7.16 26.95 0.69
CA ALA A 488 7.32 27.04 2.14
C ALA A 488 6.65 25.86 2.88
N SER A 489 5.46 25.45 2.44
CA SER A 489 4.76 24.27 2.99
C SER A 489 5.52 22.97 2.70
N PHE A 490 6.03 22.79 1.49
CA PHE A 490 6.87 21.64 1.12
C PHE A 490 8.19 21.61 1.90
N ARG A 491 8.84 22.76 2.10
CA ARG A 491 10.07 22.85 2.91
C ARG A 491 9.83 22.48 4.37
N ALA A 492 8.74 22.96 4.96
CA ALA A 492 8.33 22.58 6.31
C ALA A 492 8.02 21.08 6.42
N ALA A 493 7.39 20.49 5.39
CA ALA A 493 7.15 19.06 5.31
C ALA A 493 8.44 18.22 5.22
N VAL A 494 9.45 18.68 4.47
CA VAL A 494 10.77 18.05 4.43
C VAL A 494 11.38 17.99 5.83
N TYR A 495 11.40 19.10 6.58
CA TYR A 495 11.94 19.09 7.95
C TYR A 495 11.15 18.18 8.90
N LYS A 496 9.80 18.17 8.82
CA LYS A 496 8.96 17.25 9.59
C LYS A 496 9.21 15.78 9.27
N VAL A 497 9.55 15.43 8.02
CA VAL A 497 9.88 14.04 7.65
C VAL A 497 11.30 13.67 8.08
N VAL A 498 12.25 14.61 8.05
CA VAL A 498 13.58 14.45 8.66
C VAL A 498 13.45 14.13 10.16
N GLU A 499 12.67 14.94 10.89
CA GLU A 499 12.41 14.74 12.32
C GLU A 499 11.65 13.42 12.60
N ALA A 500 10.50 13.20 11.95
CA ALA A 500 9.63 12.06 12.25
C ALA A 500 10.18 10.68 11.84
N LYS A 501 11.17 10.62 10.93
CA LYS A 501 11.89 9.37 10.60
C LYS A 501 13.34 9.37 11.14
N SER A 502 13.69 10.28 12.06
CA SER A 502 15.02 10.39 12.69
C SER A 502 16.18 10.38 11.69
N LEU A 503 16.05 11.18 10.63
CA LEU A 503 17.04 11.29 9.55
C LEU A 503 18.05 12.39 9.84
N ASP A 504 19.25 12.26 9.28
CA ASP A 504 20.21 13.35 9.17
C ASP A 504 20.04 14.14 7.86
N LEU A 505 19.54 13.48 6.81
CA LEU A 505 19.29 14.10 5.50
C LEU A 505 18.10 13.45 4.78
N LEU A 506 17.27 14.26 4.12
CA LEU A 506 16.20 13.80 3.23
C LEU A 506 16.44 14.31 1.80
N ILE A 507 16.49 13.39 0.84
CA ILE A 507 16.75 13.63 -0.57
C ILE A 507 15.46 13.39 -1.38
N GLY A 508 14.92 14.43 -1.98
CA GLY A 508 13.76 14.37 -2.85
C GLY A 508 14.16 14.34 -4.33
N VAL A 509 13.79 13.26 -5.04
CA VAL A 509 13.91 13.17 -6.51
C VAL A 509 12.54 13.49 -7.11
N LEU A 510 12.39 14.72 -7.60
CA LEU A 510 11.14 15.25 -8.14
C LEU A 510 10.91 14.81 -9.59
N TRP A 511 9.71 15.09 -10.10
CA TRP A 511 9.32 14.75 -11.46
C TRP A 511 9.98 15.69 -12.48
N THR A 512 9.86 15.31 -13.74
CA THR A 512 10.48 16.01 -14.86
C THR A 512 9.73 17.32 -15.17
N ASP A 513 10.44 18.46 -15.25
CA ASP A 513 9.84 19.68 -15.80
C ASP A 513 9.57 19.47 -17.30
N SER A 514 8.31 19.65 -17.66
CA SER A 514 7.78 19.66 -19.03
C SER A 514 8.49 20.57 -20.04
N ARG A 515 9.30 21.54 -19.58
CA ARG A 515 10.01 22.52 -20.41
C ARG A 515 11.38 22.01 -20.90
N ASP A 516 12.25 21.64 -19.96
CA ASP A 516 13.66 21.30 -20.25
C ASP A 516 13.97 19.79 -20.14
N MET A 517 12.98 18.96 -19.77
CA MET A 517 13.11 17.51 -19.58
C MET A 517 14.10 17.06 -18.48
N ASP A 518 14.55 17.97 -17.62
CA ASP A 518 15.28 17.65 -16.38
C ASP A 518 14.34 17.40 -15.19
N LYS A 519 14.83 16.68 -14.18
CA LYS A 519 14.15 16.46 -12.90
C LYS A 519 14.64 17.43 -11.85
N GLY A 520 13.77 17.76 -10.89
CA GLY A 520 14.21 18.40 -9.66
C GLY A 520 14.94 17.43 -8.74
N LEU A 521 15.97 17.92 -8.05
CA LEU A 521 16.65 17.27 -6.94
C LEU A 521 16.67 18.25 -5.78
N ILE A 522 16.16 17.86 -4.61
CA ILE A 522 16.24 18.66 -3.37
C ILE A 522 16.87 17.83 -2.26
N MET A 523 17.57 18.49 -1.34
CA MET A 523 18.17 17.88 -0.15
C MET A 523 17.92 18.77 1.06
N GLY A 524 17.38 18.22 2.15
CA GLY A 524 17.07 19.00 3.34
C GLY A 524 17.37 18.27 4.65
N SER A 525 17.79 19.03 5.65
CA SER A 525 18.16 18.55 7.00
C SER A 525 17.58 19.47 8.08
N ASN A 526 17.69 19.06 9.34
CA ASN A 526 17.50 19.91 10.52
C ASN A 526 18.82 20.12 11.32
N GLN A 527 19.95 19.60 10.82
CA GLN A 527 21.28 19.69 11.44
C GLN A 527 22.26 20.45 10.54
N VAL A 528 23.17 21.25 11.12
CA VAL A 528 24.23 21.96 10.37
C VAL A 528 25.18 20.99 9.65
N GLU A 529 25.46 19.82 10.26
CA GLU A 529 26.21 18.73 9.61
C GLU A 529 25.50 18.18 8.34
N GLY A 530 24.21 18.46 8.17
CA GLY A 530 23.47 18.17 6.95
C GLY A 530 23.89 19.04 5.76
N ASP A 531 24.34 20.28 5.98
CA ASP A 531 24.91 21.12 4.91
C ASP A 531 26.27 20.56 4.47
N GLU A 532 27.11 20.10 5.41
CA GLU A 532 28.39 19.42 5.13
C GLU A 532 28.20 18.11 4.35
N MET A 533 27.20 17.30 4.73
CA MET A 533 26.82 16.08 4.00
C MET A 533 26.36 16.40 2.57
N VAL A 534 25.67 17.53 2.36
CA VAL A 534 25.21 17.96 1.04
C VAL A 534 26.36 18.44 0.16
N GLU A 535 27.30 19.22 0.69
CA GLU A 535 28.52 19.62 -0.04
C GLU A 535 29.33 18.40 -0.49
N HIS A 536 29.50 17.39 0.39
CA HIS A 536 30.16 16.12 0.07
C HIS A 536 29.43 15.33 -1.05
N ILE A 537 28.09 15.29 -1.01
CA ILE A 537 27.28 14.66 -2.06
C ILE A 537 27.40 15.42 -3.40
N GLU A 538 27.32 16.75 -3.39
CA GLU A 538 27.44 17.54 -4.62
C GLU A 538 28.82 17.35 -5.26
N ASP A 539 29.91 17.48 -4.51
CA ASP A 539 31.27 17.28 -5.02
C ASP A 539 31.46 15.85 -5.57
N CYS A 540 30.94 14.84 -4.87
CA CYS A 540 30.96 13.46 -5.31
C CYS A 540 30.21 13.23 -6.64
N LEU A 541 29.01 13.79 -6.79
CA LEU A 541 28.18 13.63 -7.99
C LEU A 541 28.67 14.48 -9.17
N GLN A 542 29.38 15.59 -8.92
CA GLN A 542 30.08 16.36 -9.95
C GLN A 542 31.35 15.63 -10.43
N LYS A 543 32.14 15.06 -9.51
CA LYS A 543 33.39 14.30 -9.81
C LYS A 543 33.17 12.79 -9.98
N TYR A 544 31.99 12.38 -10.42
CA TYR A 544 31.53 10.98 -10.42
C TYR A 544 32.50 9.96 -11.09
N THR A 545 33.33 10.38 -12.04
CA THR A 545 34.37 9.54 -12.68
C THR A 545 35.57 9.21 -11.79
N GLU A 546 35.83 10.04 -10.78
CA GLU A 546 36.90 9.89 -9.80
C GLU A 546 36.39 9.22 -8.52
N THR A 547 35.13 9.50 -8.16
CA THR A 547 34.53 9.13 -6.87
C THR A 547 33.73 7.84 -6.88
N LEU A 548 33.11 7.42 -8.00
CA LEU A 548 32.33 6.19 -8.09
C LEU A 548 33.13 5.03 -8.70
N SER A 549 32.83 3.79 -8.30
CA SER A 549 33.57 2.62 -8.74
C SER A 549 33.25 2.22 -10.18
N SER A 550 34.25 1.71 -10.89
CA SER A 550 34.06 1.07 -12.20
C SER A 550 33.06 -0.09 -12.16
N SER A 551 32.82 -0.69 -10.98
CA SER A 551 31.81 -1.73 -10.77
C SER A 551 30.39 -1.15 -10.82
N LEU A 552 30.11 -0.12 -10.01
CA LEU A 552 28.81 0.56 -9.99
C LEU A 552 28.48 1.17 -11.35
N MET A 553 29.47 1.81 -11.98
CA MET A 553 29.36 2.43 -13.31
C MET A 553 29.13 1.41 -14.45
N GLN A 554 29.42 0.12 -14.23
CA GLN A 554 29.11 -0.97 -15.18
C GLN A 554 27.74 -1.62 -14.95
N THR A 555 26.98 -1.21 -13.94
CA THR A 555 25.62 -1.73 -13.75
C THR A 555 24.68 -1.25 -14.84
N THR A 556 23.70 -2.09 -15.22
CA THR A 556 22.77 -1.82 -16.33
C THR A 556 22.05 -0.48 -16.18
N MET A 557 21.64 -0.09 -14.96
CA MET A 557 20.97 1.20 -14.74
C MET A 557 21.87 2.42 -14.94
N PHE A 558 23.18 2.31 -14.70
CA PHE A 558 24.13 3.39 -14.96
C PHE A 558 24.45 3.50 -16.46
N GLN A 559 24.50 2.37 -17.16
CA GLN A 559 24.67 2.30 -18.62
C GLN A 559 23.43 2.82 -19.36
N ASP A 560 22.22 2.36 -19.01
CA ASP A 560 20.96 2.79 -19.62
C ASP A 560 20.72 4.31 -19.47
N GLN A 561 21.15 4.88 -18.35
CA GLN A 561 21.03 6.32 -18.05
C GLN A 561 22.28 7.12 -18.49
N ARG A 562 23.27 6.44 -19.06
CA ARG A 562 24.52 6.99 -19.63
C ARG A 562 25.26 7.89 -18.64
N ILE A 563 25.41 7.40 -17.41
CA ILE A 563 26.07 8.12 -16.32
C ILE A 563 27.57 8.24 -16.57
N ALA A 564 28.21 7.24 -17.19
CA ALA A 564 29.63 7.30 -17.52
C ALA A 564 29.98 8.40 -18.54
N GLU A 565 29.11 8.65 -19.51
CA GLU A 565 29.35 9.58 -20.61
C GLU A 565 28.79 10.98 -20.37
N GLU A 566 27.70 11.10 -19.60
CA GLU A 566 26.95 12.36 -19.42
C GLU A 566 26.69 12.74 -17.95
N GLY A 567 27.12 11.91 -16.99
CA GLY A 567 27.03 12.18 -15.55
C GLY A 567 25.62 12.36 -15.01
N PHE A 568 25.53 12.97 -13.83
CA PHE A 568 24.26 13.35 -13.19
C PHE A 568 23.71 14.68 -13.74
N GLY A 569 24.59 15.54 -14.25
CA GLY A 569 24.24 16.83 -14.87
C GLY A 569 23.53 17.78 -13.92
N LEU A 570 24.04 17.93 -12.69
CA LEU A 570 23.52 18.85 -11.69
C LEU A 570 23.64 20.31 -12.17
N LYS A 571 22.56 21.07 -12.01
CA LYS A 571 22.45 22.50 -12.31
C LYS A 571 21.84 23.21 -11.09
N PRO A 572 22.53 24.11 -10.39
CA PRO A 572 21.95 24.78 -9.23
C PRO A 572 20.73 25.61 -9.61
N LEU A 573 19.78 25.76 -8.68
CA LEU A 573 18.60 26.60 -8.89
C LEU A 573 18.94 28.09 -9.11
N ALA A 574 17.94 28.87 -9.52
CA ALA A 574 18.04 30.33 -9.51
C ALA A 574 18.03 30.87 -8.06
N ALA A 575 18.59 32.08 -7.86
CA ALA A 575 18.43 32.79 -6.60
C ALA A 575 16.95 33.19 -6.40
N PRO A 576 16.40 33.15 -5.18
CA PRO A 576 17.09 32.90 -3.90
C PRO A 576 17.31 31.42 -3.54
N PHE A 577 16.68 30.49 -4.27
CA PHE A 577 16.57 29.07 -3.90
C PHE A 577 17.89 28.28 -3.87
N ASN A 578 18.95 28.83 -4.47
CA ASN A 578 20.31 28.26 -4.42
C ASN A 578 21.15 28.70 -3.21
N LYS A 579 20.59 29.49 -2.28
CA LYS A 579 21.28 29.93 -1.05
C LYS A 579 20.33 29.90 0.14
N MET A 580 19.95 28.69 0.53
CA MET A 580 19.04 28.43 1.64
C MET A 580 19.70 27.46 2.63
N PRO A 581 19.96 27.87 3.89
CA PRO A 581 20.53 26.99 4.90
C PRO A 581 19.64 25.76 5.13
N LEU A 582 20.26 24.59 5.33
CA LEU A 582 19.57 23.32 5.60
C LEU A 582 18.60 22.84 4.50
N PHE A 583 18.55 23.48 3.33
CA PHE A 583 17.69 23.08 2.21
C PHE A 583 18.27 23.53 0.87
N HIS A 584 18.74 22.58 0.07
CA HIS A 584 19.44 22.82 -1.19
C HIS A 584 18.67 22.21 -2.37
N GLY A 585 18.92 22.70 -3.57
CA GLY A 585 18.22 22.24 -4.76
C GLY A 585 18.94 22.47 -6.09
N TRP A 586 18.71 21.53 -7.01
CA TRP A 586 19.24 21.49 -8.37
C TRP A 586 18.18 20.99 -9.35
N TYR A 587 18.42 21.25 -10.64
CA TYR A 587 17.95 20.37 -11.71
C TYR A 587 18.99 19.30 -12.01
N MET A 588 18.56 18.13 -12.46
CA MET A 588 19.36 16.93 -12.70
C MET A 588 18.87 16.24 -13.98
N ARG A 589 19.76 15.61 -14.76
CA ARG A 589 19.42 14.94 -16.03
C ARG A 589 18.18 14.07 -15.87
N GLY A 590 17.14 14.31 -16.68
CA GLY A 590 15.84 13.64 -16.54
C GLY A 590 15.85 12.11 -16.65
N LEU A 591 16.91 11.50 -17.20
CA LEU A 591 17.10 10.05 -17.21
C LEU A 591 17.47 9.50 -15.83
N VAL A 592 18.10 10.29 -14.96
CA VAL A 592 18.53 9.84 -13.63
C VAL A 592 17.33 9.46 -12.76
N THR A 593 17.46 8.38 -11.99
CA THR A 593 16.41 7.92 -11.06
C THR A 593 16.98 7.66 -9.66
N ARG A 594 16.10 7.57 -8.65
CA ARG A 594 16.47 7.13 -7.28
C ARG A 594 17.24 5.80 -7.28
N LYS A 595 16.97 4.88 -8.22
CA LYS A 595 17.68 3.59 -8.36
C LYS A 595 19.17 3.74 -8.74
N THR A 596 19.56 4.89 -9.27
CA THR A 596 20.93 5.24 -9.66
C THR A 596 21.56 6.18 -8.64
N LEU A 597 20.80 7.18 -8.19
CA LEU A 597 21.25 8.17 -7.22
C LEU A 597 21.53 7.58 -5.84
N LEU A 598 20.69 6.67 -5.35
CA LEU A 598 20.85 6.03 -4.04
C LEU A 598 22.16 5.23 -3.91
N PRO A 599 22.51 4.29 -4.82
CA PRO A 599 23.78 3.58 -4.72
C PRO A 599 25.00 4.47 -5.03
N ALA A 600 24.87 5.50 -5.88
CA ALA A 600 25.93 6.48 -6.06
C ALA A 600 26.25 7.22 -4.75
N ILE A 601 25.22 7.75 -4.08
CA ILE A 601 25.37 8.46 -2.81
C ILE A 601 25.86 7.53 -1.70
N ALA A 602 25.43 6.26 -1.67
CA ALA A 602 25.99 5.28 -0.74
C ALA A 602 27.50 5.12 -0.93
N GLU A 603 27.98 4.94 -2.17
CA GLU A 603 29.42 4.81 -2.46
C GLU A 603 30.22 6.10 -2.16
N CYS A 604 29.59 7.28 -2.27
CA CYS A 604 30.20 8.55 -1.85
C CYS A 604 30.58 8.54 -0.36
N PHE A 605 29.79 7.89 0.51
CA PHE A 605 30.08 7.79 1.95
C PHE A 605 30.95 6.58 2.31
N GLU A 606 30.98 5.51 1.50
CA GLU A 606 31.95 4.41 1.66
C GLU A 606 33.41 4.87 1.46
N LYS A 607 33.63 6.00 0.79
CA LYS A 607 34.94 6.62 0.53
C LYS A 607 35.18 7.94 1.27
N ALA A 608 34.28 8.33 2.17
CA ALA A 608 34.52 9.48 3.03
C ALA A 608 35.68 9.18 4.01
N PRO A 609 36.57 10.16 4.29
CA PRO A 609 37.73 9.98 5.17
C PRO A 609 37.38 9.95 6.67
#